data_AF-A0A822DD39-F1
#
_entry.id   AF-A0A822DD39-F1
#
_cell.length_a   1.000
_cell.length_b   1.000
_cell.length_c   1.000
_cell.angle_alpha   90.00
_cell.angle_beta   90.00
_cell.angle_gamma   90.00
#
_symmetry.space_group_name_H-M   'P 1'
#
loop_
_entity.id
_entity.type
_entity.pdbx_description
1 polymer ?
#
loop_
_entity_poly.entity_id
_entity_poly.type
_entity_poly.pdbx_seq_one_letter_code
_entity_poly.pdbx_strand_id
1 'polypeptide(L)'
;MKFRENDGIRQYRTDGFYNYLSQKRHKRNPRQELLRVAVTMDDIYPNESWNFIYGQARGIDGVGVYSFARLDPLFPASTQTLLLSPLTDDH
;
A
#
# COMPACT_ATOMS: atom_id res chain seq x y z
N MET A 1 -4.39 -3.28 12.20
CA MET A 1 -3.27 -3.09 11.25
C MET A 1 -2.29 -2.11 11.89
N LYS A 2 -0.98 -2.38 11.88
CA LYS A 2 0.01 -1.44 12.46
C LYS A 2 0.27 -0.30 11.46
N PHE A 3 0.41 0.92 11.96
CA PHE A 3 0.81 2.08 11.17
C PHE A 3 1.80 2.94 11.96
N ARG A 4 2.45 3.86 11.26
CA ARG A 4 3.25 4.95 11.84
C ARG A 4 2.98 6.25 11.10
N GLU A 5 3.39 7.37 11.69
CA GLU A 5 3.55 8.62 10.96
C GLU A 5 5.03 8.81 10.64
N ASN A 6 5.33 9.15 9.39
CA ASN A 6 6.68 9.44 8.91
C ASN A 6 6.58 10.66 8.00
N ASP A 7 7.27 11.76 8.36
CA ASP A 7 7.21 13.04 7.63
C ASP A 7 5.78 13.56 7.40
N GLY A 8 4.91 13.42 8.41
CA GLY A 8 3.49 13.83 8.32
C GLY A 8 2.61 12.90 7.47
N ILE A 9 3.16 11.79 6.97
CA ILE A 9 2.44 10.80 6.17
C ILE A 9 2.11 9.59 7.04
N ARG A 10 0.85 9.18 7.04
CA ARG A 10 0.44 7.89 7.65
C ARG A 10 0.87 6.74 6.74
N GLN A 11 1.66 5.81 7.28
CA GLN A 11 2.14 4.63 6.57
C GLN A 11 1.71 3.35 7.27
N TYR A 12 1.24 2.34 6.54
CA TYR A 12 0.85 1.05 7.10
C TYR A 12 1.95 -0.01 6.94
N ARG A 13 2.11 -0.85 7.96
CA ARG A 13 3.08 -1.94 7.92
C ARG A 13 2.55 -3.09 7.06
N THR A 14 3.42 -3.70 6.23
CA THR A 14 3.02 -4.75 5.28
C THR A 14 2.49 -6.02 5.94
N ASP A 15 2.87 -6.30 7.19
CA ASP A 15 2.45 -7.47 7.96
C ASP A 15 0.92 -7.56 8.16
N GLY A 16 0.25 -6.42 8.33
CA GLY A 16 -1.21 -6.37 8.45
C GLY A 16 -1.92 -6.92 7.22
N PHE A 17 -1.44 -6.57 6.03
CA PHE A 17 -1.97 -7.07 4.76
C PHE A 17 -1.72 -8.58 4.62
N TYR A 18 -0.51 -9.05 4.93
CA TYR A 18 -0.19 -10.47 4.85
C TYR A 18 -1.04 -11.29 5.82
N ASN A 19 -1.24 -10.80 7.04
CA ASN A 19 -2.07 -11.48 8.03
C ASN A 19 -3.51 -11.59 7.52
N TYR A 20 -4.08 -10.52 6.96
CA TYR A 20 -5.41 -10.56 6.38
C TYR A 20 -5.52 -11.54 5.20
N LEU A 21 -4.62 -11.41 4.20
CA LEU A 21 -4.63 -12.26 3.01
C LEU A 21 -4.36 -13.73 3.32
N SER A 22 -3.66 -14.03 4.42
CA SER A 22 -3.27 -15.38 4.82
C SER A 22 -4.34 -16.14 5.63
N GLN A 23 -5.41 -15.50 6.10
CA GLN A 23 -6.40 -16.14 7.00
C GLN A 23 -7.07 -17.39 6.40
N LYS A 24 -7.19 -17.47 5.07
CA LYS A 24 -7.89 -18.56 4.37
C LYS A 24 -6.96 -19.45 3.55
N ARG A 25 -5.67 -19.54 3.91
CA ARG A 25 -4.66 -20.29 3.11
C ARG A 25 -5.00 -21.77 2.91
N HIS A 26 -5.56 -22.45 3.91
CA HIS A 26 -5.95 -23.86 3.78
C HIS A 26 -7.09 -24.12 2.78
N LYS A 27 -7.81 -23.08 2.36
CA LYS A 27 -8.86 -23.17 1.33
C LYS A 27 -8.37 -22.79 -0.07
N ARG A 28 -7.09 -22.45 -0.21
CA ARG A 28 -6.55 -21.99 -1.49
C ARG A 28 -6.29 -23.19 -2.39
N ASN A 29 -6.87 -23.17 -3.58
CA ASN A 29 -6.52 -24.06 -4.68
C ASN A 29 -5.54 -23.33 -5.62
N PRO A 30 -4.24 -23.68 -5.64
CA PRO A 30 -3.26 -23.00 -6.49
C PRO A 30 -3.58 -23.07 -7.99
N ARG A 31 -4.40 -24.04 -8.44
CA ARG A 31 -4.86 -24.13 -9.83
C ARG A 31 -5.91 -23.08 -10.20
N GLN A 32 -6.56 -22.48 -9.20
CA GLN A 32 -7.59 -21.45 -9.38
C GLN A 32 -7.14 -20.08 -8.86
N GLU A 33 -6.07 -20.04 -8.07
CA GLU A 33 -5.59 -18.81 -7.42
C GLU A 33 -4.05 -18.84 -7.31
N LEU A 34 -3.39 -18.15 -8.26
CA LEU A 34 -1.93 -18.07 -8.35
C LEU A 34 -1.33 -17.18 -7.26
N LEU A 35 -1.97 -16.05 -6.95
CA LEU A 35 -1.54 -15.09 -5.93
C LEU A 35 -2.70 -14.22 -5.44
N ARG A 36 -2.61 -13.70 -4.22
CA ARG A 36 -3.46 -12.62 -3.70
C ARG A 36 -2.66 -11.36 -3.52
N VAL A 37 -3.12 -10.24 -4.06
CA VAL A 37 -2.47 -8.95 -3.85
C VAL A 37 -3.46 -7.98 -3.25
N ALA A 38 -3.08 -7.39 -2.12
CA ALA A 38 -3.75 -6.21 -1.61
C ALA A 38 -3.25 -4.99 -2.41
N VAL A 39 -4.19 -4.16 -2.86
CA VAL A 39 -3.89 -2.89 -3.52
C VAL A 39 -4.39 -1.77 -2.62
N THR A 40 -3.58 -0.73 -2.42
CA THR A 40 -3.96 0.41 -1.56
C THR A 40 -3.47 1.74 -2.11
N MET A 41 -4.16 2.82 -1.74
CA MET A 41 -3.72 4.21 -1.92
C MET A 41 -2.96 4.75 -0.70
N ASP A 42 -2.85 3.97 0.38
CA ASP A 42 -2.08 4.34 1.55
C ASP A 42 -0.59 4.01 1.37
N ASP A 43 0.31 4.86 1.90
CA ASP A 43 1.75 4.60 1.89
C ASP A 43 2.08 3.41 2.79
N ILE A 44 3.10 2.61 2.43
CA ILE A 44 3.41 1.35 3.14
C ILE A 44 4.89 1.19 3.45
N TYR A 45 5.19 0.43 4.51
CA TYR A 45 6.56 0.15 4.94
C TYR A 45 6.72 -1.30 5.46
N PRO A 46 7.87 -1.97 5.20
CA PRO A 46 8.04 -3.38 5.57
C PRO A 46 8.49 -3.57 7.02
N ASN A 47 9.32 -2.65 7.53
CA ASN A 47 9.87 -2.69 8.88
C ASN A 47 10.35 -1.29 9.31
N GLU A 48 10.61 -1.10 10.60
CA GLU A 48 10.87 0.21 11.18
C GLU A 48 12.13 0.92 10.63
N SER A 49 13.14 0.20 10.13
CA SER A 49 14.37 0.82 9.59
C SER A 49 14.25 1.26 8.14
N TRP A 50 13.11 1.01 7.48
CA TRP A 50 12.85 1.43 6.11
C TRP A 50 12.01 2.70 6.09
N ASN A 51 12.14 3.53 5.05
CA ASN A 51 11.31 4.74 4.87
C ASN A 51 9.93 4.40 4.27
N PHE A 52 9.89 3.70 3.15
CA PHE A 52 8.67 3.22 2.49
C PHE A 52 9.02 2.19 1.42
N ILE A 53 8.01 1.53 0.85
CA ILE A 53 8.13 0.72 -0.36
C ILE A 53 6.89 0.90 -1.24
N TYR A 54 7.02 0.64 -2.55
CA TYR A 54 5.85 0.54 -3.45
C TYR A 54 5.10 -0.78 -3.30
N GLY A 55 5.79 -1.83 -2.88
CA GLY A 55 5.17 -3.13 -2.72
C GLY A 55 6.15 -4.16 -2.22
N GLN A 56 5.60 -5.28 -1.76
CA GLN A 56 6.37 -6.43 -1.33
C GLN A 56 5.50 -7.69 -1.51
N ALA A 57 6.16 -8.78 -1.88
CA ALA A 57 5.55 -10.09 -2.03
C ALA A 57 6.19 -11.09 -1.07
N ARG A 58 5.39 -12.04 -0.62
CA ARG A 58 5.84 -13.18 0.17
C ARG A 58 5.55 -14.45 -0.65
N GLY A 59 6.62 -15.04 -1.17
CA GLY A 59 6.54 -16.15 -2.13
C GLY A 59 6.01 -17.45 -1.52
N ILE A 60 6.35 -17.73 -0.25
CA ILE A 60 5.93 -18.96 0.44
C ILE A 60 4.41 -19.10 0.55
N ASP A 61 3.69 -17.99 0.41
CA ASP A 61 2.25 -17.93 0.51
C ASP A 61 1.53 -17.25 -0.63
N GLY A 62 2.25 -16.85 -1.67
CA GLY A 62 1.73 -16.17 -2.84
C GLY A 62 0.81 -15.03 -2.45
N VAL A 63 1.20 -14.24 -1.44
CA VAL A 63 0.52 -12.99 -1.09
C VAL A 63 1.45 -11.82 -1.37
N GLY A 64 0.87 -10.69 -1.71
CA GLY A 64 1.61 -9.44 -1.86
C GLY A 64 0.76 -8.24 -1.49
N VAL A 65 1.43 -7.11 -1.38
CA VAL A 65 0.80 -5.80 -1.28
C VAL A 65 1.48 -4.85 -2.23
N TYR A 66 0.71 -4.00 -2.89
CA TYR A 66 1.19 -2.91 -3.73
C TYR A 66 0.45 -1.62 -3.37
N SER A 67 1.20 -0.54 -3.23
CA SER A 67 0.71 0.80 -2.91
C SER A 67 0.90 1.73 -4.10
N PHE A 68 -0.18 2.43 -4.44
CA PHE A 68 -0.19 3.50 -5.42
C PHE A 68 -0.01 4.89 -4.80
N ALA A 69 0.14 5.00 -3.47
CA ALA A 69 0.16 6.27 -2.74
C ALA A 69 1.11 7.31 -3.36
N ARG A 70 2.33 6.87 -3.69
CA ARG A 70 3.39 7.73 -4.21
C ARG A 70 3.39 7.89 -5.73
N LEU A 71 2.44 7.24 -6.41
CA LEU A 71 2.21 7.42 -7.83
C LEU A 71 1.16 8.50 -8.11
N ASP A 72 0.45 8.96 -7.08
CA ASP A 72 -0.39 10.16 -7.16
C ASP A 72 0.50 11.40 -7.33
N PRO A 73 0.34 12.18 -8.42
CA PRO A 73 1.09 13.43 -8.64
C PRO A 73 0.97 14.44 -7.50
N LEU A 74 -0.09 14.34 -6.70
CA LEU A 74 -0.33 15.21 -5.57
C LEU A 74 0.34 14.70 -4.28
N PHE A 75 1.07 13.59 -4.30
CA PHE A 75 1.70 13.02 -3.11
C PHE A 75 3.08 13.62 -2.79
N PRO A 76 3.39 13.89 -1.50
CA PRO A 76 2.46 13.92 -0.39
C PRO A 76 1.60 15.19 -0.49
N ALA A 77 0.29 15.04 -0.37
CA ALA A 77 -0.62 16.17 -0.48
C ALA A 77 -0.43 17.05 0.76
N SER A 78 0.45 18.04 0.66
CA SER A 78 0.42 19.15 1.59
C SER A 78 -0.86 19.93 1.33
N THR A 79 -1.55 20.37 2.38
CA THR A 79 -2.75 21.21 2.26
C THR A 79 -2.51 22.44 1.35
N GLN A 80 -1.25 22.89 1.25
CA GLN A 80 -0.86 24.01 0.40
C GLN A 80 -0.84 23.66 -1.11
N THR A 81 -0.55 22.40 -1.47
CA THR A 81 -0.55 21.91 -2.87
C THR A 81 -1.97 21.84 -3.44
N LEU A 82 -2.95 21.41 -2.64
CA LEU A 82 -4.36 21.29 -3.07
C LEU A 82 -5.08 22.64 -3.20
N LEU A 83 -4.58 23.68 -2.53
CA LEU A 83 -5.10 25.06 -2.66
C LEU A 83 -4.53 25.79 -3.88
N LEU A 84 -3.42 25.31 -4.44
CA LEU A 84 -2.73 25.91 -5.59
C LEU A 84 -2.90 25.09 -6.88
N SER A 85 -3.47 23.89 -6.83
CA SER A 85 -3.91 23.19 -8.04
C SER A 85 -5.03 24.04 -8.66
N PRO A 86 -4.82 24.65 -9.84
CA PRO A 86 -5.91 25.32 -10.52
C PRO A 86 -6.97 24.25 -10.77
N LEU A 87 -8.19 24.52 -10.33
CA LEU A 87 -9.37 23.80 -10.80
C LEU A 87 -9.20 23.68 -12.33
N THR A 88 -9.20 22.43 -12.78
CA THR A 88 -9.28 21.98 -14.16
C THR A 88 -9.62 23.10 -15.14
N ASP A 89 -8.68 23.44 -16.03
CA ASP A 89 -9.05 23.95 -17.35
C ASP A 89 -9.92 22.85 -17.98
N ASP A 90 -11.23 23.01 -17.83
CA ASP A 90 -12.25 22.17 -18.44
C ASP A 90 -12.24 22.44 -19.95
N HIS A 91 -11.88 21.40 -20.71
CA HIS A 91 -12.15 21.17 -22.14
C HIS A 91 -11.57 22.14 -23.19
#